data_AF-A0A2N6FCJ0-F1
#
_entry.id   AF-A0A2N6FCJ0-F1
#
_cell.length_a   1.000
_cell.length_b   1.000
_cell.length_c   1.000
_cell.angle_alpha   90.00
_cell.angle_beta   90.00
_cell.angle_gamma   90.00
#
_symmetry.space_group_name_H-M   'P 1'
#
loop_
_entity.id
_entity.type
_entity.pdbx_description
1 polymer ?
#
loop_
_entity_poly.entity_id
_entity_poly.type
_entity_poly.pdbx_seq_one_letter_code
_entity_poly.pdbx_strand_id
1 'polypeptide(L)'
;MGIEIKPSDLYFKYYHKKETRDQPKFTGKPDSAEFDRNDLYEVLPMFAAVMDHFETNDQAVLHKLEEIVIYNLPQSIRSREDVFDCLVASIEQLLES
;
A
#
# COMPACT_ATOMS: atom_id res chain seq x y z
N MET A 1 -4.41 -14.61 -1.18
CA MET A 1 -5.07 -14.75 -2.51
C MET A 1 -4.22 -14.36 -3.73
N GLY A 2 -3.04 -13.75 -3.58
CA GLY A 2 -2.19 -13.36 -4.71
C GLY A 2 -2.79 -12.22 -5.53
N ILE A 3 -3.30 -11.18 -4.87
CA ILE A 3 -3.94 -10.04 -5.54
C ILE A 3 -2.91 -9.27 -6.38
N GLU A 4 -3.24 -9.09 -7.67
CA GLU A 4 -2.47 -8.27 -8.59
C GLU A 4 -3.23 -6.96 -8.85
N ILE A 5 -2.59 -5.83 -8.55
CA ILE A 5 -3.10 -4.48 -8.83
C ILE A 5 -2.31 -3.92 -10.00
N LYS A 6 -3.01 -3.39 -11.00
CA LYS A 6 -2.38 -2.73 -12.13
C LYS A 6 -2.25 -1.23 -11.86
N PRO A 7 -1.24 -0.55 -12.43
CA PRO A 7 -1.14 0.90 -12.35
C PRO A 7 -2.39 1.64 -12.86
N SER A 8 -3.16 1.03 -13.76
CA SER A 8 -4.42 1.58 -14.29
C SER A 8 -5.58 1.54 -13.30
N ASP A 9 -5.47 0.73 -12.24
CA ASP A 9 -6.51 0.58 -11.22
C ASP A 9 -6.38 1.67 -10.15
N LEU A 10 -5.26 2.40 -10.13
CA LEU A 10 -5.01 3.50 -9.21
C LEU A 10 -5.67 4.79 -9.71
N TYR A 11 -6.31 5.52 -8.79
CA TYR A 11 -6.88 6.83 -9.06
C TYR A 11 -5.81 7.92 -9.13
N PHE A 12 -4.81 7.86 -8.24
CA PHE A 12 -3.74 8.86 -8.18
C PHE A 12 -2.53 8.50 -9.04
N LYS A 13 -1.78 9.53 -9.45
CA LYS A 13 -0.57 9.36 -10.24
C LYS A 13 0.64 9.17 -9.32
N TYR A 14 1.36 8.08 -9.52
CA TYR A 14 2.62 7.77 -8.84
C TYR A 14 3.81 7.88 -9.79
N TYR A 15 4.98 8.20 -9.24
CA TYR A 15 6.21 8.25 -10.01
C TYR A 15 6.73 6.85 -10.29
N HIS A 16 7.20 6.61 -11.51
CA HIS A 16 7.88 5.36 -11.87
C HIS A 16 9.38 5.52 -11.60
N LYS A 17 9.81 5.29 -10.37
CA LYS A 17 11.24 5.42 -10.03
C LYS A 17 12.00 4.19 -10.53
N LYS A 18 12.75 4.36 -11.62
CA LYS A 18 13.51 3.25 -12.22
C LYS A 18 14.56 2.66 -11.28
N GLU A 19 15.07 3.47 -10.35
CA GLU A 19 16.10 3.09 -9.37
C GLU A 19 15.60 2.09 -8.33
N THR A 20 14.30 2.10 -8.03
CA THR A 20 13.65 1.22 -7.06
C THR A 20 12.96 0.04 -7.74
N ARG A 21 12.82 0.05 -9.06
CA ARG A 21 12.15 -1.01 -9.83
C ARG A 21 12.70 -2.40 -9.51
N ASP A 22 14.02 -2.53 -9.47
CA ASP A 22 14.75 -3.79 -9.27
C ASP A 22 15.05 -4.08 -7.78
N GLN A 23 14.57 -3.23 -6.86
CA GLN A 23 14.73 -3.44 -5.42
C GLN A 23 13.71 -4.46 -4.88
N PRO A 24 14.05 -5.15 -3.77
CA PRO A 24 13.11 -6.04 -3.09
C PRO A 24 11.81 -5.32 -2.72
N LYS A 25 10.69 -5.92 -3.13
CA LYS A 25 9.34 -5.42 -2.84
C LYS A 25 8.86 -5.94 -1.50
N PHE A 26 7.88 -5.24 -0.94
CA PHE A 26 7.24 -5.69 0.29
C PHE A 26 6.59 -7.07 0.05
N THR A 27 6.98 -8.06 0.86
CA THR A 27 6.45 -9.44 0.81
C THR A 27 5.81 -9.87 2.13
N GLY A 28 5.61 -8.93 3.06
CA GLY A 28 5.16 -9.19 4.42
C GLY A 28 6.21 -8.83 5.47
N LYS A 29 5.83 -9.02 6.73
CA LYS A 29 6.63 -8.66 7.90
C LYS A 29 7.54 -9.82 8.36
N PRO A 30 8.71 -9.54 8.96
CA PRO A 30 9.25 -8.20 9.27
C PRO A 30 9.88 -7.51 8.05
N ASP A 31 9.65 -6.20 7.89
CA ASP A 31 10.28 -5.36 6.84
C ASP A 31 10.44 -3.92 7.34
N SER A 32 11.64 -3.64 7.86
CA SER A 32 12.01 -2.32 8.39
C SER A 32 12.53 -1.35 7.32
N ALA A 33 12.47 -1.71 6.03
CA ALA A 33 12.92 -0.82 4.96
C ALA A 33 12.02 0.41 4.85
N GLU A 34 12.56 1.52 4.37
CA GLU A 34 11.78 2.75 4.18
C GLU A 34 10.76 2.59 3.06
N PHE A 35 9.56 3.09 3.28
CA PHE A 35 8.46 3.12 2.32
C PHE A 35 8.40 4.47 1.60
N ASP A 36 8.46 4.43 0.27
CA ASP A 36 8.26 5.62 -0.55
C ASP A 36 6.82 5.71 -1.07
N ARG A 37 6.00 6.49 -0.38
CA ARG A 37 4.59 6.75 -0.73
C ARG A 37 4.35 7.39 -2.10
N ASN A 38 5.39 7.92 -2.76
CA ASN A 38 5.26 8.54 -4.07
C ASN A 38 5.73 7.62 -5.21
N ASP A 39 6.30 6.46 -4.89
CA ASP A 39 6.84 5.52 -5.85
C ASP A 39 5.85 4.41 -6.15
N LEU A 40 5.47 4.31 -7.43
CA LEU A 40 4.54 3.28 -7.89
C LEU A 40 5.02 1.88 -7.55
N TYR A 41 6.34 1.63 -7.66
CA TYR A 41 6.90 0.31 -7.42
C TYR A 41 6.97 -0.06 -5.94
N GLU A 42 6.77 0.88 -5.02
CA GLU A 42 6.61 0.64 -3.59
C GLU A 42 5.14 0.47 -3.22
N VAL A 43 4.29 1.33 -3.78
CA VAL A 43 2.87 1.43 -3.43
C VAL A 43 2.08 0.23 -3.92
N LEU A 44 2.33 -0.25 -5.15
CA LEU A 44 1.61 -1.41 -5.70
C LEU A 44 1.75 -2.68 -4.84
N PRO A 45 2.95 -3.18 -4.49
CA PRO A 45 3.07 -4.38 -3.68
C PRO A 45 2.52 -4.17 -2.26
N MET A 46 2.59 -2.95 -1.72
CA MET A 46 2.00 -2.63 -0.42
C MET A 46 0.47 -2.75 -0.45
N PHE A 47 -0.19 -2.14 -1.43
CA PHE A 47 -1.64 -2.24 -1.58
C PHE A 47 -2.10 -3.67 -1.86
N ALA A 48 -1.38 -4.39 -2.71
CA ALA A 48 -1.66 -5.78 -3.00
C ALA A 48 -1.61 -6.62 -1.72
N ALA A 49 -0.59 -6.43 -0.87
CA ALA A 49 -0.47 -7.13 0.39
C ALA A 49 -1.62 -6.82 1.38
N VAL A 50 -2.04 -5.55 1.47
CA VAL A 50 -3.15 -5.16 2.37
C VAL A 50 -4.48 -5.71 1.86
N MET A 51 -4.74 -5.63 0.56
CA MET A 51 -5.94 -6.21 -0.05
C MET A 51 -5.96 -7.74 0.10
N ASP A 52 -4.80 -8.39 -0.03
CA ASP A 52 -4.66 -9.83 0.18
C ASP A 52 -4.97 -10.23 1.62
N HIS A 53 -4.57 -9.41 2.59
CA HIS A 53 -4.84 -9.62 4.02
C HIS A 53 -6.36 -9.67 4.32
N PHE A 54 -7.15 -8.83 3.66
CA PHE A 54 -8.61 -8.81 3.78
C PHE A 54 -9.33 -9.69 2.76
N GLU A 55 -8.58 -10.43 1.93
CA GLU A 55 -9.15 -11.29 0.90
C GLU A 55 -10.12 -10.56 -0.05
N THR A 56 -9.84 -9.29 -0.36
CA THR A 56 -10.74 -8.41 -1.12
C THR A 56 -10.07 -7.83 -2.36
N ASN A 57 -10.77 -7.79 -3.49
CA ASN A 57 -10.35 -7.10 -4.71
C ASN A 57 -11.20 -5.85 -5.00
N ASP A 58 -11.89 -5.32 -3.98
CA ASP A 58 -12.80 -4.20 -4.14
C ASP A 58 -12.06 -2.90 -4.44
N GLN A 59 -12.46 -2.24 -5.52
CA GLN A 59 -11.94 -0.94 -5.94
C GLN A 59 -12.15 0.15 -4.88
N ALA A 60 -13.22 0.08 -4.08
CA ALA A 60 -13.48 1.01 -2.99
C ALA A 60 -12.41 0.90 -1.89
N VAL A 61 -11.96 -0.31 -1.58
CA VAL A 61 -10.86 -0.56 -0.63
C VAL A 61 -9.55 0.00 -1.21
N LEU A 62 -9.25 -0.26 -2.48
CA LEU A 62 -8.06 0.28 -3.14
C LEU A 62 -8.02 1.81 -3.11
N HIS A 63 -9.12 2.47 -3.49
CA HIS A 63 -9.22 3.92 -3.42
C HIS A 63 -9.03 4.44 -1.99
N LYS A 64 -9.54 3.72 -0.98
CA LYS A 64 -9.34 4.12 0.41
C LYS A 64 -7.88 4.01 0.84
N LEU A 65 -7.19 2.95 0.43
CA LEU A 65 -5.76 2.80 0.67
C LEU A 65 -4.97 3.96 0.07
N GLU A 66 -5.29 4.35 -1.17
CA GLU A 66 -4.70 5.53 -1.81
C GLU A 66 -4.93 6.81 -1.01
N GLU A 67 -6.17 7.08 -0.60
CA GLU A 67 -6.50 8.24 0.23
C GLU A 67 -5.70 8.26 1.54
N ILE A 68 -5.58 7.12 2.20
CA ILE A 68 -4.85 7.04 3.47
C ILE A 68 -3.37 7.36 3.25
N VAL A 69 -2.72 6.74 2.24
CA VAL A 69 -1.30 6.98 1.97
C VAL A 69 -1.01 8.44 1.61
N ILE A 70 -1.90 9.09 0.85
CA ILE A 70 -1.69 10.45 0.37
C ILE A 70 -2.02 11.50 1.45
N TYR A 71 -3.13 11.33 2.15
CA TYR A 71 -3.68 12.38 3.03
C TYR A 71 -3.53 12.10 4.52
N ASN A 72 -3.62 10.83 4.94
CA ASN A 72 -3.75 10.48 6.36
C ASN A 72 -2.50 9.84 6.95
N LEU A 73 -1.57 9.35 6.13
CA LEU A 73 -0.38 8.65 6.60
C LEU A 73 0.58 9.64 7.29
N PRO A 74 0.82 9.49 8.60
CA PRO A 74 1.70 10.38 9.35
C PRO A 74 3.14 10.32 8.83
N GLN A 75 3.82 11.47 8.78
CA GLN A 75 5.22 11.52 8.34
C GLN A 75 6.21 10.81 9.27
N SER A 76 5.78 10.50 10.49
CA SER A 76 6.54 9.71 11.48
C SER A 76 6.58 8.23 11.13
N ILE A 77 5.58 7.74 10.38
CA ILE A 77 5.52 6.35 9.91
C ILE A 77 6.29 6.27 8.60
N ARG A 78 7.39 5.53 8.59
CA ARG A 78 8.29 5.44 7.43
C ARG A 78 8.69 4.03 7.06
N SER A 79 8.65 3.08 7.99
CA SER A 79 8.97 1.69 7.66
C SER A 79 7.82 1.05 6.90
N ARG A 80 8.12 0.13 5.99
CA ARG A 80 7.10 -0.62 5.26
C ARG A 80 6.18 -1.40 6.20
N GLU A 81 6.73 -2.01 7.25
CA GLU A 81 5.93 -2.72 8.26
C GLU A 81 4.96 -1.82 9.01
N ASP A 82 5.39 -0.64 9.47
CA ASP A 82 4.51 0.28 10.18
C ASP A 82 3.45 0.88 9.24
N VAL A 83 3.80 1.13 7.97
CA VAL A 83 2.84 1.57 6.94
C VAL A 83 1.79 0.49 6.71
N PHE A 84 2.20 -0.76 6.54
CA PHE A 84 1.28 -1.89 6.37
C PHE A 84 0.30 -1.97 7.55
N ASP A 85 0.81 -1.90 8.78
CA ASP A 85 -0.03 -1.97 9.98
C ASP A 85 -0.99 -0.78 10.11
N CYS A 86 -0.53 0.41 9.74
CA CYS A 86 -1.39 1.59 9.70
C CYS A 86 -2.53 1.44 8.67
N LEU A 87 -2.24 0.89 7.49
CA LEU A 87 -3.24 0.68 6.44
C LEU A 87 -4.25 -0.41 6.84
N VAL A 88 -3.78 -1.54 7.35
CA VAL A 88 -4.65 -2.63 7.82
C VAL A 88 -5.59 -2.13 8.91
N ALA A 89 -5.06 -1.48 9.96
CA ALA A 89 -5.90 -0.95 11.04
C ALA A 89 -6.94 0.08 10.56
N SER A 90 -6.62 0.83 9.51
CA SER A 90 -7.54 1.83 8.93
C SER A 90 -8.66 1.18 8.10
N ILE A 91 -8.35 0.13 7.34
CA ILE A 91 -9.36 -0.60 6.55
C ILE A 91 -10.23 -1.48 7.46
N GLU A 92 -9.67 -2.09 8.49
CA GLU A 92 -10.43 -2.86 9.47
C GLU A 92 -11.53 -2.01 10.12
N GLN A 93 -11.19 -0.81 10.58
CA GLN A 93 -12.17 0.14 11.11
C GLN A 93 -13.26 0.54 10.10
N LEU A 94 -12.93 0.58 8.81
CA LEU A 94 -13.90 0.88 7.75
C LEU A 94 -14.87 -0.29 7.52
N LEU A 95 -14.38 -1.53 7.55
CA LEU A 95 -15.20 -2.72 7.32
C LEU A 95 -16.12 -3.05 8.50
N GLU A 96 -15.76 -2.60 9.71
CA GLU A 96 -16.59 -2.73 10.91
C GLU A 96 -17.66 -1.62 11.05
N SER A 97 -17.64 -0.58 10.20
CA SER A 97 -18.58 0.56 10.23
C SER A 97 -19.75 0.41 9.27
#